data_AF-A0A8K1D9S1-F1
#
_entry.id   AF-A0A8K1D9S1-F1
#
_cell.length_a   1.000
_cell.length_b   1.000
_cell.length_c   1.000
_cell.angle_alpha   90.00
_cell.angle_beta   90.00
_cell.angle_gamma   90.00
#
_symmetry.space_group_name_H-M   'P 1'
#
loop_
_entity.id
_entity.type
_entity.pdbx_description
1 polymer ?
#
loop_
_entity_poly.entity_id
_entity_poly.type
_entity_poly.pdbx_seq_one_letter_code
_entity_poly.pdbx_strand_id
1 'polypeptide(L)'
;MVDLRNIVIQGIRETMPRGQNIIKVFGECQGRDETPSEWLDRLWKSLQVYSGRDPNSSIEEMLLKTRFVAKLWEDIRRKLEKLENWQEKGLQELVREAQKVYMRRDEEKQKTQAKVLVAAVREVQKQEWVRDPVKPTQNHGAQGKQSAPSGKDSENKREVPEYYYCKKKGHLKRDCRKRMKDEQIFQDD
;
A
#
# COMPACT_ATOMS: atom_id res chain seq x y z
N MET A 1 -12.47 -62.39 -3.83
CA MET A 1 -13.35 -61.92 -2.74
C MET A 1 -13.54 -60.43 -2.96
N VAL A 2 -14.76 -59.95 -3.18
CA VAL A 2 -15.00 -58.50 -3.36
C VAL A 2 -14.88 -57.85 -1.99
N ASP A 3 -14.05 -56.81 -1.88
CA ASP A 3 -13.82 -56.10 -0.62
C ASP A 3 -15.08 -55.31 -0.26
N LEU A 4 -15.89 -55.87 0.66
CA LEU A 4 -17.15 -55.28 1.15
C LEU A 4 -16.96 -53.85 1.64
N ARG A 5 -15.79 -53.51 2.20
CA ARG A 5 -15.47 -52.15 2.63
C ARG A 5 -15.48 -51.17 1.46
N ASN A 6 -14.90 -51.56 0.32
CA ASN A 6 -14.85 -50.71 -0.86
C ASN A 6 -16.22 -50.56 -1.52
N ILE A 7 -17.05 -51.61 -1.53
CA ILE A 7 -18.43 -51.54 -2.03
C ILE A 7 -19.25 -50.53 -1.20
N VAL A 8 -19.17 -50.62 0.13
CA VAL A 8 -19.90 -49.71 1.02
C VAL A 8 -19.42 -48.27 0.87
N ILE A 9 -18.10 -48.04 0.82
CA ILE A 9 -17.53 -46.70 0.57
C ILE A 9 -18.00 -46.15 -0.77
N GLN A 10 -18.01 -46.96 -1.82
CA GLN A 10 -18.43 -46.54 -3.16
C GLN A 10 -19.93 -46.19 -3.19
N GLY A 11 -20.79 -47.02 -2.60
CA GLY A 11 -22.24 -46.76 -2.53
C GLY A 11 -22.58 -45.46 -1.78
N ILE A 12 -21.85 -45.14 -0.71
CA ILE A 12 -22.00 -43.87 0.01
C ILE A 12 -21.60 -42.68 -0.88
N ARG A 13 -20.47 -42.78 -1.60
CA ARG A 13 -19.98 -41.72 -2.50
C ARG A 13 -20.92 -41.46 -3.69
N GLU A 14 -21.62 -42.49 -4.16
CA GLU A 14 -22.56 -42.40 -5.29
C GLU A 14 -23.93 -41.83 -4.87
N THR A 15 -24.36 -42.09 -3.63
CA THR A 15 -25.66 -41.64 -3.11
C THR A 15 -25.64 -40.26 -2.47
N MET A 16 -24.47 -39.70 -2.15
CA MET A 16 -24.36 -38.34 -1.61
C MET A 16 -24.86 -37.27 -2.62
N PRO A 17 -25.64 -36.26 -2.20
CA PRO A 17 -26.12 -35.18 -3.09
C PRO A 17 -24.95 -34.31 -3.60
N ARG A 18 -24.36 -34.68 -4.73
CA ARG A 18 -23.24 -33.93 -5.35
C ARG A 18 -23.64 -32.52 -5.80
N GLY A 19 -24.93 -32.32 -6.13
CA GLY A 19 -25.45 -31.07 -6.69
C GLY A 19 -25.28 -29.82 -5.82
N GLN A 20 -25.49 -29.91 -4.50
CA GLN A 20 -25.29 -28.76 -3.59
C GLN A 20 -23.82 -28.38 -3.39
N ASN A 21 -22.90 -29.34 -3.54
CA ASN A 21 -21.46 -29.07 -3.42
C ASN A 21 -20.89 -28.42 -4.69
N ILE A 22 -21.46 -28.65 -5.88
CA ILE A 22 -21.04 -28.02 -7.14
C ILE A 22 -21.05 -26.49 -7.02
N ILE A 23 -22.18 -25.91 -6.62
CA ILE A 23 -22.31 -24.44 -6.58
C ILE A 23 -21.31 -23.84 -5.60
N LYS A 24 -21.02 -24.52 -4.49
CA LYS A 24 -20.00 -24.09 -3.52
C LYS A 24 -18.59 -24.18 -4.13
N VAL A 25 -18.19 -25.35 -4.61
CA VAL A 25 -16.87 -25.62 -5.19
C VAL A 25 -16.57 -24.71 -6.38
N PHE A 26 -17.58 -24.49 -7.24
CA PHE A 26 -17.46 -23.67 -8.44
C PHE A 26 -17.80 -22.17 -8.20
N GLY A 27 -18.28 -21.82 -7.01
CA GLY A 27 -18.48 -20.44 -6.57
C GLY A 27 -17.26 -19.81 -5.89
N GLU A 28 -16.39 -20.63 -5.31
CA GLU A 28 -15.22 -20.15 -4.54
C GLU A 28 -14.22 -19.34 -5.38
N CYS A 29 -13.75 -18.25 -4.80
CA CYS A 29 -12.66 -17.39 -5.26
C CYS A 29 -11.59 -17.28 -4.16
N GLN A 30 -10.36 -16.95 -4.53
CA GLN A 30 -9.33 -16.56 -3.58
C GLN A 30 -9.82 -15.37 -2.74
N GLY A 31 -9.63 -15.41 -1.43
CA GLY A 31 -9.88 -14.28 -0.53
C GLY A 31 -8.87 -13.15 -0.73
N ARG A 32 -9.25 -11.91 -0.38
CA ARG A 32 -8.35 -10.75 -0.55
C ARG A 32 -7.02 -10.91 0.18
N ASP A 33 -7.06 -11.38 1.42
CA ASP A 33 -5.91 -11.56 2.31
C ASP A 33 -5.53 -13.06 2.44
N GLU A 34 -6.07 -13.93 1.57
CA GLU A 34 -5.71 -15.35 1.49
C GLU A 34 -4.50 -15.51 0.57
N THR A 35 -3.49 -16.26 1.01
CA THR A 35 -2.31 -16.52 0.20
C THR A 35 -2.63 -17.47 -0.97
N PRO A 36 -1.91 -17.36 -2.10
CA PRO A 36 -2.07 -18.31 -3.21
C PRO A 36 -1.93 -19.78 -2.83
N SER A 37 -1.07 -20.12 -1.86
CA SER A 37 -0.93 -21.50 -1.35
C SER A 37 -2.16 -21.95 -0.56
N GLU A 38 -2.69 -21.12 0.34
CA GLU A 38 -3.93 -21.43 1.07
C GLU A 38 -5.12 -21.59 0.13
N TRP A 39 -5.20 -20.73 -0.89
CA TRP A 39 -6.20 -20.84 -1.95
C TRP A 39 -6.10 -22.18 -2.69
N LEU A 40 -4.89 -22.59 -3.06
CA LEU A 40 -4.68 -23.88 -3.71
C LEU A 40 -5.15 -25.04 -2.82
N ASP A 41 -4.78 -25.03 -1.54
CA ASP A 41 -5.17 -26.09 -0.59
C ASP A 41 -6.68 -26.17 -0.39
N ARG A 42 -7.35 -25.02 -0.28
CA ARG A 42 -8.80 -24.95 -0.15
C ARG A 42 -9.49 -25.44 -1.42
N LEU A 43 -9.00 -25.02 -2.59
CA LEU A 43 -9.52 -25.45 -3.87
C LEU A 43 -9.37 -26.97 -4.05
N TRP A 44 -8.22 -27.53 -3.67
CA TRP A 44 -7.94 -28.96 -3.72
C TRP A 44 -8.89 -29.75 -2.81
N LYS A 45 -9.08 -29.33 -1.56
CA LYS A 45 -10.03 -29.96 -0.62
C LYS A 45 -11.46 -29.91 -1.16
N SER A 46 -11.86 -28.77 -1.75
CA SER A 46 -13.18 -28.58 -2.33
C SER A 46 -13.42 -29.54 -3.51
N LEU A 47 -12.44 -29.65 -4.42
CA LEU A 47 -12.50 -30.60 -5.54
C LEU A 47 -12.49 -32.07 -5.08
N GLN A 48 -11.71 -32.42 -4.05
CA GLN A 48 -11.67 -33.77 -3.50
C GLN A 48 -13.04 -34.22 -2.97
N VAL A 49 -13.72 -33.35 -2.22
CA VAL A 49 -15.06 -33.61 -1.67
C VAL A 49 -16.09 -33.77 -2.79
N TYR A 50 -15.94 -33.04 -3.89
CA TYR A 50 -16.87 -33.08 -5.00
C TYR A 50 -16.65 -34.27 -5.95
N SER A 51 -15.42 -34.48 -6.40
CA SER A 51 -15.10 -35.45 -7.45
C SER A 51 -15.02 -36.87 -6.91
N GLY A 52 -14.58 -37.06 -5.66
CA GLY A 52 -14.32 -38.38 -5.08
C GLY A 52 -13.22 -39.17 -5.83
N ARG A 53 -12.55 -38.54 -6.81
CA ARG A 53 -11.45 -39.07 -7.62
C ARG A 53 -10.10 -38.70 -7.03
N ASP A 54 -9.06 -39.37 -7.52
CA ASP A 54 -7.67 -39.01 -7.20
C ASP A 54 -7.32 -37.66 -7.86
N PRO A 55 -7.04 -36.62 -7.05
CA PRO A 55 -6.66 -35.32 -7.56
C PRO A 55 -5.29 -35.30 -8.26
N ASN A 56 -4.51 -36.38 -8.17
CA ASN A 56 -3.27 -36.55 -8.93
C ASN A 56 -3.48 -37.13 -10.34
N SER A 57 -4.74 -37.35 -10.74
CA SER A 57 -5.04 -37.69 -12.14
C SER A 57 -4.86 -36.48 -13.05
N SER A 58 -4.40 -36.71 -14.29
CA SER A 58 -4.11 -35.63 -15.25
C SER A 58 -5.31 -34.70 -15.52
N ILE A 59 -6.53 -35.24 -15.51
CA ILE A 59 -7.76 -34.46 -15.71
C ILE A 59 -8.04 -33.53 -14.52
N GLU A 60 -7.88 -34.04 -13.29
CA GLU A 60 -8.08 -33.25 -12.07
C GLU A 60 -7.00 -32.19 -11.92
N GLU A 61 -5.75 -32.49 -12.29
CA GLU A 61 -4.66 -31.51 -12.31
C GLU A 61 -4.94 -30.36 -13.29
N MET A 62 -5.38 -30.67 -14.51
CA MET A 62 -5.76 -29.66 -15.50
C MET A 62 -6.91 -28.79 -14.98
N LEU A 63 -7.95 -29.40 -14.41
CA LEU A 63 -9.07 -28.68 -13.82
C LEU A 63 -8.60 -27.77 -12.67
N LEU A 64 -7.78 -28.29 -11.77
CA LEU A 64 -7.22 -27.54 -10.63
C LEU A 64 -6.42 -26.34 -11.11
N LYS A 65 -5.59 -26.50 -12.14
CA LYS A 65 -4.80 -25.42 -12.75
C LYS A 65 -5.67 -24.34 -13.39
N THR A 66 -6.60 -24.73 -14.26
CA THR A 66 -7.52 -23.77 -14.90
C THR A 66 -8.31 -22.99 -13.86
N ARG A 67 -8.81 -23.70 -12.85
CA ARG A 67 -9.63 -23.15 -11.79
C ARG A 67 -8.84 -22.25 -10.85
N PHE A 68 -7.62 -22.65 -10.49
CA PHE A 68 -6.70 -21.85 -9.70
C PHE A 68 -6.55 -20.47 -10.34
N VAL A 69 -6.12 -20.39 -11.60
CA VAL A 69 -5.88 -19.10 -12.27
C VAL A 69 -7.16 -18.29 -12.44
N ALA A 70 -8.25 -18.90 -12.89
CA ALA A 70 -9.52 -18.19 -13.14
C ALA A 70 -10.15 -17.57 -11.88
N LYS A 71 -9.81 -18.09 -10.69
CA LYS A 71 -10.42 -17.72 -9.42
C LYS A 71 -9.48 -17.05 -8.43
N LEU A 72 -8.23 -16.79 -8.83
CA LEU A 72 -7.34 -15.89 -8.09
C LEU A 72 -7.92 -14.49 -8.01
N TRP A 73 -7.47 -13.74 -7.00
CA TRP A 73 -7.80 -12.33 -6.86
C TRP A 73 -7.34 -11.56 -8.10
N GLU A 74 -8.09 -10.52 -8.44
CA GLU A 74 -8.02 -9.87 -9.73
C GLU A 74 -6.64 -9.26 -10.05
N ASP A 75 -5.91 -8.75 -9.05
CA ASP A 75 -4.56 -8.21 -9.21
C ASP A 75 -3.52 -9.28 -9.55
N ILE A 76 -3.61 -10.44 -8.91
CA ILE A 76 -2.74 -11.61 -9.11
C ILE A 76 -3.07 -12.26 -10.45
N ARG A 77 -4.36 -12.50 -10.72
CA ARG A 77 -4.85 -13.06 -11.99
C ARG A 77 -4.37 -12.25 -13.19
N ARG A 78 -4.54 -10.92 -13.16
CA ARG A 78 -4.06 -10.02 -14.22
C ARG A 78 -2.55 -10.05 -14.42
N LYS A 79 -1.76 -10.37 -13.40
CA LYS A 79 -0.30 -10.52 -13.56
C LYS A 79 0.08 -11.89 -14.11
N LEU A 80 -0.61 -12.96 -13.73
CA LEU A 80 -0.39 -14.30 -14.28
C LEU A 80 -0.80 -14.38 -15.75
N GLU A 81 -1.94 -13.78 -16.13
CA GLU A 81 -2.40 -13.76 -17.52
C GLU A 81 -1.43 -13.04 -18.46
N LYS A 82 -0.58 -12.15 -17.93
CA LYS A 82 0.48 -11.46 -18.68
C LYS A 82 1.77 -12.27 -18.81
N LEU A 83 1.92 -13.36 -18.05
CA LEU A 83 3.05 -14.26 -18.25
C LEU A 83 2.86 -14.98 -19.58
N GLU A 84 3.85 -14.87 -20.46
CA GLU A 84 3.89 -15.64 -21.69
C GLU A 84 3.77 -17.13 -21.36
N ASN A 85 2.93 -17.82 -22.14
CA ASN A 85 2.68 -19.26 -22.03
C ASN A 85 2.32 -19.74 -20.62
N TRP A 86 1.58 -18.96 -19.82
CA TRP A 86 1.15 -19.42 -18.49
C TRP A 86 0.33 -20.72 -18.53
N GLN A 87 -0.34 -20.99 -19.66
CA GLN A 87 -1.05 -22.24 -19.94
C GLN A 87 -0.12 -23.46 -20.04
N GLU A 88 1.15 -23.26 -20.35
CA GLU A 88 2.16 -24.33 -20.45
C GLU A 88 2.87 -24.55 -19.11
N LYS A 89 2.89 -23.54 -18.23
CA LYS A 89 3.52 -23.61 -16.91
C LYS A 89 2.88 -24.63 -15.99
N GLY A 90 3.68 -25.31 -15.18
CA GLY A 90 3.15 -26.23 -14.15
C GLY A 90 2.38 -25.49 -13.06
N LEU A 91 1.44 -26.18 -12.38
CA LEU A 91 0.66 -25.60 -11.28
C LEU A 91 1.55 -24.99 -10.19
N GLN A 92 2.62 -25.68 -9.81
CA GLN A 92 3.58 -25.21 -8.80
C GLN A 92 4.34 -23.95 -9.24
N GLU A 93 4.59 -23.78 -10.54
CA GLU A 93 5.20 -22.56 -11.06
C GLU A 93 4.21 -21.39 -10.98
N LEU A 94 2.95 -21.62 -11.36
CA LEU A 94 1.89 -20.61 -11.26
C LEU A 94 1.67 -20.16 -9.81
N VAL A 95 1.69 -21.09 -8.85
CA VAL A 95 1.58 -20.78 -7.42
C VAL A 95 2.75 -19.92 -6.95
N ARG A 96 3.98 -20.24 -7.38
CA ARG A 96 5.17 -19.44 -7.05
C ARG A 96 5.09 -18.02 -7.60
N GLU A 97 4.66 -17.86 -8.85
CA GLU A 97 4.48 -16.53 -9.44
C GLU A 97 3.35 -15.75 -8.76
N ALA A 98 2.23 -16.41 -8.45
CA ALA A 98 1.14 -15.81 -7.69
C ALA A 98 1.63 -15.32 -6.31
N GLN A 99 2.42 -16.14 -5.61
CA GLN A 99 2.97 -15.82 -4.29
C GLN A 99 3.86 -14.58 -4.32
N LYS A 100 4.72 -14.43 -5.34
CA LYS A 100 5.54 -13.23 -5.53
C LYS A 100 4.68 -11.97 -5.67
N VAL A 101 3.58 -12.06 -6.41
CA VAL A 101 2.66 -10.91 -6.58
C VAL A 101 1.99 -10.55 -5.27
N TYR A 102 1.48 -11.56 -4.54
CA TYR A 102 0.85 -11.38 -3.24
C TYR A 102 1.79 -10.67 -2.24
N MET A 103 3.04 -11.16 -2.11
CA MET A 103 3.99 -10.58 -1.15
C MET A 103 4.36 -9.14 -1.49
N ARG A 104 4.62 -8.83 -2.77
CA ARG A 104 4.92 -7.44 -3.20
C ARG A 104 3.78 -6.47 -2.84
N ARG A 105 2.53 -6.92 -2.99
CA ARG A 105 1.35 -6.11 -2.63
C ARG A 105 1.30 -5.84 -1.12
N ASP A 106 1.56 -6.85 -0.31
CA ASP A 106 1.58 -6.71 1.15
C ASP A 106 2.72 -5.79 1.61
N GLU A 107 3.90 -5.90 1.00
CA GLU A 107 5.02 -4.99 1.25
C GLU A 107 4.65 -3.53 0.89
N GLU A 108 4.02 -3.30 -0.26
CA GLU A 108 3.55 -1.96 -0.68
C GLU A 108 2.49 -1.39 0.28
N LYS A 109 1.56 -2.23 0.74
CA LYS A 109 0.54 -1.88 1.74
C LYS A 109 1.19 -1.47 3.06
N GLN A 110 2.15 -2.24 3.56
CA GLN A 110 2.90 -1.93 4.79
C GLN A 110 3.72 -0.65 4.65
N LYS A 111 4.44 -0.48 3.52
CA LYS A 111 5.20 0.73 3.22
C LYS A 111 4.31 1.98 3.19
N THR A 112 3.11 1.85 2.64
CA THR A 112 2.14 2.95 2.59
C THR A 112 1.61 3.28 3.99
N GLN A 113 1.26 2.26 4.79
CA GLN A 113 0.85 2.45 6.19
C GLN A 113 1.95 3.12 7.02
N ALA A 114 3.20 2.70 6.88
CA ALA A 114 4.34 3.31 7.57
C ALA A 114 4.52 4.79 7.19
N LYS A 115 4.39 5.15 5.91
CA LYS A 115 4.45 6.55 5.45
C LYS A 115 3.35 7.40 6.08
N VAL A 116 2.13 6.88 6.17
CA VAL A 116 1.00 7.59 6.79
C VAL A 116 1.25 7.80 8.28
N LEU A 117 1.73 6.78 9.00
CA LEU A 117 2.07 6.88 10.42
C LEU A 117 3.17 7.92 10.66
N VAL A 118 4.24 7.90 9.86
CA VAL A 118 5.33 8.89 9.96
C VAL A 118 4.84 10.30 9.68
N ALA A 119 3.95 10.48 8.69
CA ALA A 119 3.34 11.78 8.40
C ALA A 119 2.49 12.28 9.58
N ALA A 120 1.66 11.41 10.17
CA ALA A 120 0.84 11.75 11.33
C ALA A 120 1.69 12.18 12.52
N VAL A 121 2.77 11.45 12.84
CA VAL A 121 3.70 11.80 13.93
C VAL A 121 4.36 13.16 13.68
N ARG A 122 4.77 13.44 12.45
CA ARG A 122 5.36 14.76 12.09
C ARG A 122 4.38 15.91 12.27
N GLU A 123 3.10 15.71 11.95
CA GLU A 123 2.07 16.74 12.15
C GLU A 123 1.77 16.97 13.64
N VAL A 124 1.73 15.92 14.47
CA VAL A 124 1.58 16.06 15.93
C VAL A 124 2.75 16.85 16.52
N GLN A 125 3.99 16.53 16.14
CA GLN A 125 5.16 17.28 16.59
C GLN A 125 5.09 18.75 16.18
N LYS A 126 4.68 19.07 14.95
CA LYS A 126 4.51 20.48 14.54
C LYS A 126 3.46 21.20 15.38
N GLN A 127 2.37 20.53 15.77
CA GLN A 127 1.33 21.13 16.62
C GLN A 127 1.82 21.35 18.06
N GLU A 128 2.66 20.48 18.60
CA GLU A 128 3.29 20.67 19.92
C GLU A 128 4.22 21.89 19.93
N TRP A 129 5.04 22.09 18.90
CA TRP A 129 5.93 23.26 18.79
C TRP A 129 5.19 24.59 18.60
N VAL A 130 3.92 24.57 18.17
CA VAL A 130 3.07 25.76 18.04
C VAL A 130 2.30 26.07 19.33
N ARG A 131 2.13 25.09 20.24
CA ARG A 131 1.34 25.27 21.46
C ARG A 131 2.10 25.86 22.65
N ASP A 132 3.43 25.84 22.67
CA ASP A 132 4.21 26.44 23.77
C ASP A 132 5.20 27.52 23.31
N PRO A 133 4.78 28.79 23.39
CA PRO A 133 5.64 29.85 23.86
C PRO A 133 5.05 30.36 25.19
N VAL A 134 5.27 29.65 26.28
CA VAL A 134 5.06 30.20 27.63
C VAL A 134 6.09 31.32 27.83
N LYS A 135 5.72 32.54 27.48
CA LYS A 135 6.44 33.76 27.87
C LYS A 135 6.20 33.97 29.37
N PRO A 136 7.24 34.09 30.22
CA PRO A 136 7.06 34.54 31.59
C PRO A 136 6.59 36.00 31.57
N THR A 137 5.42 36.25 32.14
CA THR A 137 4.83 37.56 32.36
C THR A 137 5.79 38.48 33.10
N GLN A 138 6.16 39.61 32.47
CA GLN A 138 6.89 40.71 33.09
C GLN A 138 5.98 41.43 34.09
N ASN A 139 6.36 41.41 35.37
CA ASN A 139 5.80 42.31 36.37
C ASN A 139 6.56 43.64 36.35
N HIS A 140 5.79 44.73 36.40
CA HIS A 140 6.29 46.10 36.51
C HIS A 140 7.07 46.33 37.81
N GLY A 141 8.26 46.93 37.70
CA GLY A 141 9.07 47.39 38.83
C GLY A 141 10.08 48.43 38.37
N ALA A 142 10.13 49.55 39.08
CA ALA A 142 10.68 50.82 38.63
C ALA A 142 12.21 50.99 38.78
N GLN A 143 12.73 51.91 37.97
CA GLN A 143 13.91 52.78 38.15
C GLN A 143 15.31 52.18 38.35
N GLY A 144 16.23 52.60 37.47
CA GLY A 144 17.67 52.57 37.72
C GLY A 144 18.49 52.93 36.47
N LYS A 145 19.00 54.16 36.40
CA LYS A 145 20.00 54.60 35.40
C LYS A 145 21.29 53.78 35.59
N GLN A 146 21.96 53.38 34.49
CA GLN A 146 23.39 53.62 34.24
C GLN A 146 23.89 52.92 32.95
N SER A 147 24.52 53.75 32.10
CA SER A 147 25.69 53.50 31.22
C SER A 147 25.91 52.14 30.52
N ALA A 148 26.11 52.24 29.20
CA ALA A 148 26.72 51.22 28.36
C ALA A 148 28.13 50.80 28.86
N PRO A 149 28.54 49.55 28.60
CA PRO A 149 29.58 49.40 27.58
C PRO A 149 29.37 48.21 26.62
N SER A 150 29.65 48.49 25.35
CA SER A 150 30.36 47.68 24.35
C SER A 150 30.37 46.15 24.44
N GLY A 151 29.83 45.52 23.38
CA GLY A 151 30.54 44.48 22.61
C GLY A 151 30.24 43.01 22.95
N LYS A 152 29.55 42.32 22.04
CA LYS A 152 30.17 41.35 21.10
C LYS A 152 29.12 40.65 20.23
N ASP A 153 29.44 40.62 18.95
CA ASP A 153 28.74 39.97 17.87
C ASP A 153 28.62 38.44 18.05
N SER A 154 27.51 37.88 17.57
CA SER A 154 27.53 36.55 16.96
C SER A 154 26.49 36.49 15.85
N GLU A 155 26.99 36.64 14.63
CA GLU A 155 26.30 36.47 13.36
C GLU A 155 25.49 35.17 13.31
N ASN A 156 24.22 35.27 12.91
CA ASN A 156 23.56 34.16 12.23
C ASN A 156 23.11 34.68 10.85
N LYS A 157 24.06 34.66 9.90
CA LYS A 157 23.86 34.98 8.49
C LYS A 157 22.90 33.97 7.86
N ARG A 158 21.59 34.19 8.01
CA ARG A 158 20.62 33.70 7.03
C ARG A 158 20.72 34.65 5.85
N GLU A 159 21.39 34.24 4.79
CA GLU A 159 21.41 35.00 3.54
C GLU A 159 19.97 35.17 3.06
N VAL A 160 19.42 36.38 3.25
CA VAL A 160 18.10 36.71 2.75
C VAL A 160 18.18 36.64 1.22
N PRO A 161 17.34 35.81 0.56
CA PRO A 161 17.41 35.64 -0.89
C PRO A 161 17.30 37.00 -1.58
N GLU A 162 18.28 37.28 -2.44
CA GLU A 162 18.27 38.47 -3.27
C GLU A 162 17.15 38.34 -4.30
N TYR A 163 16.25 39.32 -4.36
CA TYR A 163 15.18 39.26 -5.35
C TYR A 163 15.75 39.58 -6.73
N TYR A 164 15.70 38.59 -7.63
CA TYR A 164 16.34 38.57 -8.95
C TYR A 164 16.10 39.83 -9.80
N TYR A 165 14.93 40.47 -9.67
CA TYR A 165 14.58 41.64 -10.49
C TYR A 165 15.29 42.93 -10.08
N CYS A 166 15.41 43.22 -8.77
CA CYS A 166 15.97 44.49 -8.30
C CYS A 166 17.29 44.36 -7.57
N LYS A 167 17.78 43.13 -7.37
CA LYS A 167 19.06 42.81 -6.73
C LYS A 167 19.20 43.35 -5.29
N LYS A 168 18.08 43.65 -4.63
CA LYS A 168 18.05 44.07 -3.23
C LYS A 168 17.57 42.90 -2.37
N LYS A 169 18.21 42.73 -1.21
CA LYS A 169 17.83 41.74 -0.19
C LYS A 169 16.65 42.26 0.63
N GLY A 170 15.97 41.39 1.38
CA GLY A 170 15.00 41.81 2.42
C GLY A 170 13.53 41.94 2.00
N HIS A 171 13.14 41.62 0.76
CA HIS A 171 11.74 41.73 0.33
C HIS A 171 11.36 40.66 -0.70
N LEU A 172 10.09 40.26 -0.73
CA LEU A 172 9.56 39.29 -1.70
C LEU A 172 9.13 39.98 -3.00
N LYS A 173 8.85 39.19 -4.04
CA LYS A 173 8.44 39.65 -5.37
C LYS A 173 7.30 40.68 -5.36
N ARG A 174 6.36 40.56 -4.41
CA ARG A 174 5.18 41.44 -4.27
C ARG A 174 5.50 42.80 -3.63
N ASP A 175 6.61 42.88 -2.89
CA ASP A 175 7.00 44.06 -2.13
C ASP A 175 8.13 44.84 -2.81
N CYS A 176 8.47 44.46 -4.05
CA CYS A 176 9.54 45.09 -4.81
C CYS A 176 9.10 46.44 -5.39
N ARG A 177 9.41 47.52 -4.66
CA ARG A 177 9.09 48.91 -5.07
C ARG A 177 9.57 49.29 -6.47
N LYS A 178 10.69 48.72 -6.95
CA LYS A 178 11.20 48.97 -8.31
C LYS A 178 10.29 48.32 -9.36
N ARG A 179 9.94 47.05 -9.17
CA ARG A 179 9.03 46.33 -10.07
C ARG A 179 7.65 46.96 -10.16
N MET A 180 7.08 47.41 -9.03
CA MET A 180 5.76 48.05 -9.01
C MET A 180 5.76 49.37 -9.82
N LYS A 181 6.86 50.13 -9.78
CA LYS A 181 7.02 51.35 -10.58
C LYS A 181 7.19 51.04 -12.06
N ASP A 182 8.03 50.06 -12.38
CA ASP A 182 8.27 49.65 -13.77
C ASP A 182 6.99 49.07 -14.40
N GLU A 183 6.19 48.29 -13.66
CA GLU A 183 4.87 47.79 -14.11
C GLU A 183 3.84 48.91 -14.32
N GLN A 184 3.92 50.02 -13.57
CA GLN A 184 3.07 51.20 -13.75
C GLN A 184 3.43 52.02 -14.98
N ILE A 185 4.70 52.05 -15.38
CA ILE A 185 5.16 52.79 -16.57
C ILE A 185 4.65 52.16 -17.87
N PHE A 186 4.44 50.83 -17.90
CA PHE A 186 3.91 50.12 -19.08
C PHE A 186 2.38 50.06 -19.15
N GLN A 187 1.66 50.73 -18.23
CA GLN A 187 0.19 50.82 -18.24
C GLN A 187 -0.34 52.18 -18.73
N ASP A 188 0.55 53.16 -18.95
CA ASP A 188 0.21 54.52 -19.39
C ASP A 188 0.69 54.83 -20.83
N ASP A 189 0.89 53.80 -21.67
CA ASP A 189 0.97 53.85 -23.14
C ASP A 189 -0.13 52.97 -23.77
#